data_AF-A0A6B2G9I7-F1
#
_entry.id   AF-A0A6B2G9I7-F1
#
_cell.length_a   1.000
_cell.length_b   1.000
_cell.length_c   1.000
_cell.angle_alpha   90.00
_cell.angle_beta   90.00
_cell.angle_gamma   90.00
#
_symmetry.space_group_name_H-M   'P 1'
#
loop_
_entity.id
_entity.type
_entity.pdbx_description
1 polymer ?
#
loop_
_entity_poly.entity_id
_entity_poly.type
_entity_poly.pdbx_seq_one_letter_code
_entity_poly.pdbx_strand_id
1 'polypeptide(L)'
;VIKGLFSVSSKFKLNSAHVDLYDMSNISQILGLNRQLLICMAMLSGCDYTDGLKGVGIITAYKLISEFYTHDAFQILLNIKNDSLRKSENIIKTKIPHNFPNELVYKSFMNPLINNQIQKFDWKNINYEVLKKYMKIKLGFDEQKIEDSFKILQKFSINNKFEIENDFDLLDECEILLLYNTNVQKIL
;
A
#
# COMPACT_ATOMS: atom_id res chain seq x y z
N VAL A 1 18.39 -5.84 -9.69
CA VAL A 1 16.97 -6.02 -10.06
C VAL A 1 16.31 -6.82 -8.94
N ILE A 2 15.77 -6.12 -7.94
CA ILE A 2 15.19 -6.77 -6.77
C ILE A 2 13.81 -7.32 -7.15
N LYS A 3 13.71 -8.65 -7.18
CA LYS A 3 12.43 -9.39 -7.22
C LYS A 3 12.07 -9.75 -5.78
N GLY A 4 11.53 -8.78 -5.04
CA GLY A 4 11.07 -8.94 -3.67
C GLY A 4 9.64 -8.44 -3.54
N LEU A 5 8.73 -9.35 -3.16
CA LEU A 5 7.28 -9.15 -3.10
C LEU A 5 6.88 -8.17 -1.99
N PHE A 6 6.56 -6.94 -2.34
CA PHE A 6 5.40 -6.23 -1.80
C PHE A 6 4.79 -5.40 -2.93
N SER A 7 3.88 -6.03 -3.67
CA SER A 7 3.03 -5.32 -4.62
C SER A 7 1.63 -5.21 -4.03
N VAL A 8 0.97 -4.08 -4.28
CA VAL A 8 -0.49 -4.02 -4.16
C VAL A 8 -1.04 -4.90 -5.29
N SER A 9 -1.21 -6.19 -5.01
CA SER A 9 -1.71 -7.13 -5.99
C SER A 9 -3.22 -6.95 -6.14
N SER A 10 -3.65 -6.14 -7.11
CA SER A 10 -5.06 -6.14 -7.48
C SER A 10 -5.37 -7.47 -8.20
N LYS A 11 -6.25 -8.27 -7.60
CA LYS A 11 -6.95 -9.43 -8.19
C LYS A 11 -6.05 -10.60 -8.64
N PHE A 12 -5.89 -11.59 -7.76
CA PHE A 12 -5.34 -12.89 -8.12
C PHE A 12 -6.29 -13.66 -9.06
N LYS A 13 -6.10 -13.48 -10.36
CA LYS A 13 -6.29 -14.50 -11.39
C LYS A 13 -4.93 -14.65 -12.05
N LEU A 14 -4.19 -15.73 -11.76
CA LEU A 14 -2.90 -16.04 -12.39
C LEU A 14 -3.12 -16.46 -13.86
N ASN A 15 -3.65 -15.57 -14.68
CA ASN A 15 -3.84 -15.76 -16.12
C ASN A 15 -2.77 -15.04 -16.94
N SER A 16 -1.86 -14.30 -16.29
CA SER A 16 -0.76 -13.57 -16.92
C SER A 16 0.55 -13.83 -16.18
N ALA A 17 1.61 -14.17 -16.91
CA ALA A 17 2.96 -14.44 -16.39
C ALA A 17 3.72 -13.18 -15.93
N HIS A 18 3.02 -12.05 -15.77
CA HIS A 18 3.59 -10.76 -15.39
C HIS A 18 3.02 -10.30 -14.05
N VAL A 19 3.84 -9.62 -13.27
CA VAL A 19 3.48 -8.96 -12.01
C VAL A 19 3.84 -7.49 -12.14
N ASP A 20 2.88 -6.62 -11.89
CA ASP A 20 3.11 -5.17 -11.90
C ASP A 20 3.76 -4.75 -10.57
N LEU A 21 4.82 -3.94 -10.67
CA LEU A 21 5.55 -3.38 -9.53
C LEU A 21 5.40 -1.85 -9.55
N TYR A 22 4.99 -1.31 -8.40
CA TYR A 22 4.82 0.13 -8.20
C TYR A 22 5.77 0.59 -7.10
N ASP A 23 6.72 1.44 -7.47
CA ASP A 23 7.74 1.97 -6.57
C ASP A 23 7.42 3.42 -6.18
N MET A 24 7.48 3.74 -4.90
CA MET A 24 7.12 5.07 -4.40
C MET A 24 8.08 6.17 -4.86
N SER A 25 9.37 5.86 -5.06
CA SER A 25 10.35 6.80 -5.59
C SER A 25 10.02 7.13 -7.04
N ASN A 26 9.69 6.12 -7.85
CA ASN A 26 9.25 6.31 -9.23
C ASN A 26 7.94 7.10 -9.31
N ILE A 27 6.96 6.80 -8.45
CA ILE A 27 5.69 7.53 -8.38
C ILE A 27 5.95 9.01 -8.06
N SER A 28 6.79 9.28 -7.07
CA SER A 28 7.18 10.64 -6.69
C SER A 28 7.87 11.38 -7.84
N GLN A 29 8.81 10.73 -8.53
CA GLN A 29 9.58 11.35 -9.62
C GLN A 29 8.72 11.61 -10.87
N ILE A 30 7.84 10.68 -11.25
CA ILE A 30 7.07 10.76 -12.49
C ILE A 30 5.81 11.62 -12.31
N LEU A 31 5.13 11.48 -11.17
CA LEU A 31 3.83 12.15 -10.93
C LEU A 31 3.93 13.33 -9.97
N GLY A 32 5.07 13.56 -9.32
CA GLY A 32 5.20 14.59 -8.28
C GLY A 32 4.36 14.30 -7.03
N LEU A 33 3.93 13.05 -6.86
CA LEU A 33 3.03 12.65 -5.77
C LEU A 33 3.80 11.93 -4.67
N ASN A 34 3.90 12.58 -3.51
CA ASN A 34 4.38 11.94 -2.30
C ASN A 34 3.25 11.15 -1.61
N ARG A 35 3.59 10.40 -0.56
CA ARG A 35 2.63 9.60 0.22
C ARG A 35 1.42 10.41 0.72
N GLN A 36 1.63 11.63 1.20
CA GLN A 36 0.54 12.45 1.75
C GLN A 36 -0.43 12.89 0.64
N LEU A 37 0.09 13.28 -0.52
CA LEU A 37 -0.73 13.66 -1.68
C LEU A 37 -1.51 12.47 -2.24
N LEU A 38 -0.91 11.27 -2.25
CA LEU A 38 -1.62 10.04 -2.64
C LEU A 38 -2.77 9.71 -1.67
N ILE A 39 -2.59 9.93 -0.37
CA ILE A 39 -3.66 9.79 0.62
C ILE A 39 -4.77 10.81 0.33
N CYS A 40 -4.44 12.08 0.09
CA CYS A 40 -5.42 13.10 -0.28
C CYS A 40 -6.18 12.72 -1.55
N MET A 41 -5.47 12.21 -2.56
CA MET A 41 -6.04 11.77 -3.82
C MET A 41 -7.05 10.64 -3.61
N ALA A 42 -6.69 9.64 -2.80
CA ALA A 42 -7.58 8.55 -2.40
C ALA A 42 -8.80 9.04 -1.60
N MET A 43 -8.62 10.00 -0.68
CA MET A 43 -9.73 10.58 0.08
C MET A 43 -10.68 11.41 -0.81
N LEU A 44 -10.17 12.02 -1.88
CA LEU A 44 -10.97 12.78 -2.84
C LEU A 44 -11.70 11.87 -3.82
N SER A 45 -11.02 10.86 -4.38
CA SER A 45 -11.59 9.94 -5.37
C SER A 45 -12.40 8.79 -4.78
N GLY A 46 -12.24 8.52 -3.48
CA GLY A 46 -12.80 7.39 -2.77
C GLY A 46 -11.82 6.24 -2.56
N CYS A 47 -11.91 5.59 -1.41
CA CYS A 47 -11.15 4.39 -1.01
C CYS A 47 -11.97 3.55 -0.01
N ASP A 48 -11.42 2.43 0.48
CA ASP A 48 -12.15 1.51 1.37
C ASP A 48 -12.64 2.13 2.69
N TYR A 49 -12.07 3.28 3.10
CA TYR A 49 -12.42 3.97 4.34
C TYR A 49 -13.29 5.24 4.14
N THR A 50 -13.50 5.68 2.89
CA THR A 50 -14.31 6.85 2.57
C THR A 50 -14.80 6.82 1.13
N ASP A 51 -16.08 7.13 0.90
CA ASP A 51 -16.67 7.17 -0.45
C ASP A 51 -16.06 8.27 -1.34
N GLY A 52 -15.39 9.26 -0.74
CA GLY A 52 -14.80 10.40 -1.43
C GLY A 52 -15.84 11.43 -1.87
N LEU A 53 -15.49 12.25 -2.86
CA LEU A 53 -16.36 13.31 -3.36
C LEU A 53 -17.12 12.84 -4.61
N LYS A 54 -18.45 13.03 -4.63
CA LYS A 54 -19.28 12.58 -5.75
C LYS A 54 -18.91 13.31 -7.05
N GLY A 55 -18.46 12.55 -8.05
CA GLY A 55 -18.05 13.08 -9.36
C GLY A 55 -16.57 13.48 -9.43
N VAL A 56 -15.79 13.23 -8.38
CA VAL A 56 -14.34 13.39 -8.39
C VAL A 56 -13.71 12.01 -8.59
N GLY A 57 -13.14 11.77 -9.78
CA GLY A 57 -12.30 10.61 -10.05
C GLY A 57 -10.81 10.92 -9.83
N ILE A 58 -9.93 9.95 -10.06
CA ILE A 58 -8.48 10.08 -9.83
C ILE A 58 -7.86 11.28 -10.58
N ILE A 59 -8.23 11.49 -11.85
CA ILE A 59 -7.71 12.63 -12.65
C ILE A 59 -8.21 13.96 -12.09
N THR A 60 -9.48 14.05 -11.70
CA THR A 60 -10.06 15.26 -11.11
C THR A 60 -9.45 15.55 -9.74
N ALA A 61 -9.23 14.52 -8.92
CA ALA A 61 -8.54 14.64 -7.63
C ALA A 61 -7.12 15.18 -7.80
N TYR A 62 -6.37 14.68 -8.78
CA TYR A 62 -5.03 15.19 -9.09
C TYR A 62 -5.05 16.69 -9.41
N LYS A 63 -5.95 17.11 -10.30
CA LYS A 63 -6.09 18.53 -10.67
C LYS A 63 -6.42 19.41 -9.46
N LEU A 64 -7.34 18.97 -8.61
CA LEU A 64 -7.70 19.69 -7.38
C LEU A 64 -6.51 19.80 -6.42
N ILE A 65 -5.73 18.74 -6.27
CA ILE A 65 -4.52 18.77 -5.43
C ILE A 65 -3.51 19.78 -5.99
N SER A 66 -3.33 19.83 -7.31
CA SER A 66 -2.44 20.81 -7.94
C SER A 66 -2.93 22.26 -7.81
N GLU A 67 -4.26 22.49 -7.83
CA GLU A 67 -4.87 23.81 -7.68
C GLU A 67 -4.74 24.35 -6.24
N PHE A 68 -4.94 23.49 -5.24
CA PHE A 68 -4.95 23.86 -3.82
C PHE A 68 -3.67 23.45 -3.09
N TYR A 69 -2.57 23.27 -3.82
CA TYR A 69 -1.33 22.74 -3.27
C TYR A 69 -0.79 23.60 -2.12
N THR A 70 -0.52 22.97 -0.99
CA THR A 70 0.05 23.58 0.22
C THR A 70 1.11 22.67 0.84
N HIS A 71 1.95 23.21 1.73
CA HIS A 71 2.94 22.41 2.46
C HIS A 71 2.30 21.35 3.38
N ASP A 72 1.09 21.59 3.88
CA ASP A 72 0.29 20.62 4.63
C ASP A 72 -0.75 19.98 3.72
N ALA A 73 -0.63 18.67 3.50
CA ALA A 73 -1.53 17.93 2.63
C ALA A 73 -2.98 17.85 3.17
N PHE A 74 -3.17 17.85 4.49
CA PHE A 74 -4.53 17.82 5.05
C PHE A 74 -5.26 19.16 4.83
N GLN A 75 -4.52 20.28 4.83
CA GLN A 75 -5.07 21.59 4.49
C GLN A 75 -5.61 21.65 3.06
N ILE A 76 -5.04 20.88 2.12
CA ILE A 76 -5.56 20.77 0.74
C ILE A 76 -7.02 20.31 0.78
N LEU A 77 -7.33 19.28 1.58
CA LEU A 77 -8.69 18.75 1.71
C LEU A 77 -9.66 19.75 2.35
N LEU A 78 -9.19 20.51 3.35
CA LEU A 78 -9.97 21.58 3.99
C LEU A 78 -10.23 22.74 3.03
N ASN A 79 -9.23 23.14 2.24
CA ASN A 79 -9.34 24.18 1.23
C ASN A 79 -10.34 23.79 0.14
N ILE A 80 -10.28 22.55 -0.36
CA ILE A 80 -11.24 22.02 -1.34
C ILE A 80 -12.66 22.04 -0.76
N LYS A 81 -12.84 21.61 0.49
CA LYS A 81 -14.15 21.67 1.17
C LYS A 81 -14.66 23.11 1.26
N ASN A 82 -13.82 24.04 1.70
CA ASN A 82 -14.20 25.44 1.89
C ASN A 82 -14.52 26.14 0.57
N ASP A 83 -13.72 25.93 -0.48
CA ASP A 83 -13.97 26.49 -1.81
C ASP A 83 -15.26 25.93 -2.42
N SER A 84 -15.50 24.63 -2.27
CA SER A 84 -16.72 23.96 -2.71
C SER A 84 -17.99 24.47 -2.00
N LEU A 85 -17.86 24.97 -0.76
CA LEU A 85 -18.95 25.62 -0.03
C LEU A 85 -19.20 27.06 -0.50
N ARG A 86 -18.16 27.76 -0.97
CA ARG A 86 -18.19 29.14 -1.46
C ARG A 86 -18.73 29.27 -2.89
N LYS A 87 -18.33 28.37 -3.79
CA LYS A 87 -18.84 28.29 -5.17
C LYS A 87 -20.27 27.72 -5.15
N SER A 88 -21.22 28.56 -4.74
CA SER A 88 -22.64 28.25 -4.60
C SER A 88 -23.36 28.11 -5.95
N GLU A 89 -22.94 27.15 -6.77
CA GLU A 89 -23.86 26.53 -7.72
C GLU A 89 -24.44 25.31 -7.00
N ASN A 90 -25.77 25.23 -6.93
CA ASN A 90 -26.59 24.32 -6.10
C ASN A 90 -26.33 22.81 -6.26
N ILE A 91 -25.28 22.42 -7.00
CA ILE A 91 -24.88 21.07 -7.35
C ILE A 91 -23.72 20.55 -6.48
N ILE A 92 -22.90 21.41 -5.85
CA ILE A 92 -21.71 20.98 -5.08
C ILE A 92 -21.99 20.84 -3.57
N LYS A 93 -22.86 21.69 -2.99
CA LYS A 93 -23.23 21.62 -1.56
C LYS A 93 -23.91 20.31 -1.16
N THR A 94 -24.56 19.62 -2.11
CA THR A 94 -25.28 18.35 -1.89
C THR A 94 -24.44 17.11 -2.21
N LYS A 95 -23.14 17.28 -2.52
CA LYS A 95 -22.26 16.20 -3.01
C LYS A 95 -21.04 15.91 -2.13
N ILE A 96 -20.80 16.72 -1.10
CA ILE A 96 -19.72 16.49 -0.14
C ILE A 96 -20.30 15.71 1.05
N PRO A 97 -19.76 14.53 1.39
CA PRO A 97 -20.16 13.81 2.59
C PRO A 97 -19.99 14.68 3.84
N HIS A 98 -20.94 14.61 4.78
CA HIS A 98 -20.91 15.44 6.00
C HIS A 98 -19.62 15.27 6.83
N ASN A 99 -19.05 14.06 6.81
CA ASN A 99 -17.82 13.70 7.51
C ASN A 99 -16.54 14.01 6.72
N PHE A 100 -16.63 14.59 5.52
CA PHE A 100 -15.46 14.92 4.71
C PHE A 100 -14.84 16.27 5.14
N PRO A 101 -13.50 16.41 5.18
CA PRO A 101 -12.54 15.31 5.21
C PRO A 101 -12.54 14.62 6.58
N ASN A 102 -12.50 13.29 6.58
CA ASN A 102 -12.46 12.53 7.83
C ASN A 102 -11.02 12.45 8.33
N GLU A 103 -10.72 13.21 9.38
CA GLU A 103 -9.38 13.27 9.97
C GLU A 103 -8.90 11.91 10.51
N LEU A 104 -9.81 11.07 11.01
CA LEU A 104 -9.46 9.74 11.49
C LEU A 104 -8.97 8.87 10.35
N VAL A 105 -9.63 8.91 9.19
CA VAL A 105 -9.19 8.18 8.00
C VAL A 105 -7.81 8.63 7.56
N TYR A 106 -7.58 9.96 7.50
CA TYR A 106 -6.27 10.50 7.16
C TYR A 106 -5.18 10.05 8.15
N LYS A 107 -5.46 10.13 9.46
CA LYS A 107 -4.54 9.69 10.51
C LYS A 107 -4.25 8.20 10.47
N SER A 108 -5.24 7.36 10.17
CA SER A 108 -5.07 5.92 10.01
C SER A 108 -4.15 5.58 8.83
N PHE A 109 -4.24 6.33 7.72
CA PHE A 109 -3.28 6.19 6.64
C PHE A 109 -1.90 6.69 7.01
N MET A 110 -1.79 7.82 7.71
CA MET A 110 -0.51 8.43 8.08
C MET A 110 0.24 7.61 9.13
N ASN A 111 -0.46 7.09 10.12
CA ASN A 111 0.07 6.34 11.25
C ASN A 111 -0.70 5.02 11.40
N PRO A 112 -0.51 4.07 10.47
CA PRO A 112 -1.18 2.77 10.56
C PRO A 112 -0.68 2.00 11.78
N LEU A 113 -1.56 1.20 12.38
CA LEU A 113 -1.19 0.27 13.43
C LEU A 113 -0.39 -0.88 12.81
N ILE A 114 0.94 -0.79 12.88
CA ILE A 114 1.86 -1.80 12.37
C ILE A 114 2.33 -2.67 13.54
N ASN A 115 2.48 -3.97 13.28
CA ASN A 115 3.16 -4.85 14.21
C ASN A 115 4.69 -4.65 14.09
N ASN A 116 5.29 -4.00 15.09
CA ASN A 116 6.73 -3.74 15.13
C ASN A 116 7.55 -4.93 15.62
N GLN A 117 6.92 -5.99 16.11
CA GLN A 117 7.59 -7.22 16.54
C GLN A 117 7.71 -8.18 15.35
N ILE A 118 8.45 -7.75 14.33
CA ILE A 118 8.71 -8.57 13.15
C ILE A 118 9.71 -9.66 13.57
N GLN A 119 9.20 -10.86 13.84
CA GLN A 119 10.05 -12.04 13.98
C GLN A 119 10.75 -12.28 12.64
N LYS A 120 12.06 -12.61 12.68
CA LYS A 120 12.78 -13.01 11.46
C LYS A 120 12.04 -14.15 10.78
N PHE A 121 11.77 -13.97 9.49
CA PHE A 121 11.10 -14.99 8.71
C PHE A 121 12.04 -16.18 8.52
N ASP A 122 11.55 -17.39 8.83
CA ASP A 122 12.31 -18.63 8.70
C ASP A 122 11.50 -19.66 7.90
N TRP A 123 12.04 -20.08 6.75
CA TRP A 123 11.43 -21.10 5.90
C TRP A 123 11.88 -22.48 6.38
N LYS A 124 11.01 -23.16 7.13
CA LYS A 124 11.28 -24.49 7.67
C LYS A 124 11.02 -25.60 6.67
N ASN A 125 11.70 -26.73 6.85
CA ASN A 125 11.43 -27.96 6.12
C ASN A 125 9.99 -28.43 6.31
N ILE A 126 9.36 -28.84 5.23
CA ILE A 126 7.96 -29.28 5.21
C ILE A 126 7.86 -30.70 5.76
N ASN A 127 6.99 -30.92 6.74
CA ASN A 127 6.60 -32.26 7.17
C ASN A 127 5.47 -32.78 6.25
N TYR A 128 5.85 -33.57 5.24
CA TYR A 128 4.93 -34.08 4.23
C TYR A 128 3.89 -35.06 4.78
N GLU A 129 4.21 -35.87 5.79
CA GLU A 129 3.26 -36.83 6.37
C GLU A 129 2.11 -36.12 7.09
N VAL A 130 2.45 -35.13 7.91
CA VAL A 130 1.46 -34.31 8.63
C VAL A 130 0.63 -33.51 7.65
N LEU A 131 1.27 -32.91 6.64
CA LEU A 131 0.59 -32.12 5.61
C LEU A 131 -0.36 -32.99 4.78
N LYS A 132 0.05 -34.20 4.39
CA LYS A 132 -0.78 -35.16 3.65
C LYS A 132 -2.01 -35.55 4.45
N LYS A 133 -1.83 -35.90 5.73
CA LYS A 133 -2.94 -36.21 6.64
C LYS A 133 -3.90 -35.03 6.76
N TYR A 134 -3.37 -33.80 6.90
CA TYR A 134 -4.18 -32.59 6.97
C TYR A 134 -4.97 -32.34 5.67
N MET A 135 -4.32 -32.42 4.51
CA MET A 135 -4.98 -32.21 3.20
C MET A 135 -6.09 -33.24 2.96
N LYS A 136 -5.88 -34.50 3.33
CA LYS A 136 -6.89 -35.54 3.20
C LYS A 136 -8.07 -35.32 4.15
N ILE A 137 -7.82 -35.04 5.42
CA ILE A 137 -8.87 -34.94 6.45
C ILE A 137 -9.62 -33.61 6.42
N LYS A 138 -8.89 -32.49 6.30
CA LYS A 138 -9.47 -31.14 6.43
C LYS A 138 -9.88 -30.53 5.10
N LEU A 139 -9.15 -30.84 4.02
CA LEU A 139 -9.45 -30.29 2.69
C LEU A 139 -10.17 -31.31 1.79
N GLY A 140 -10.25 -32.58 2.19
CA GLY A 140 -10.89 -33.63 1.40
C GLY A 140 -10.19 -33.91 0.07
N PHE A 141 -8.90 -33.61 -0.04
CA PHE A 141 -8.16 -33.86 -1.28
C PHE A 141 -7.93 -35.35 -1.48
N ASP A 142 -8.12 -35.81 -2.72
CA ASP A 142 -7.77 -37.15 -3.12
C ASP A 142 -6.24 -37.33 -3.17
N GLU A 143 -5.82 -38.60 -3.20
CA GLU A 143 -4.42 -38.99 -3.13
C GLU A 143 -3.60 -38.41 -4.30
N GLN A 144 -4.19 -38.36 -5.50
CA GLN A 144 -3.53 -37.90 -6.72
C GLN A 144 -3.24 -36.41 -6.66
N LYS A 145 -4.22 -35.61 -6.24
CA LYS A 145 -4.10 -34.16 -6.08
C LYS A 145 -3.07 -33.79 -5.00
N ILE A 146 -3.00 -34.57 -3.92
CA ILE A 146 -1.98 -34.37 -2.87
C ILE A 146 -0.59 -34.61 -3.45
N GLU A 147 -0.42 -35.73 -4.15
CA GLU A 147 0.88 -36.10 -4.75
C GLU A 147 1.35 -35.05 -5.78
N ASP A 148 0.44 -34.59 -6.64
CA ASP A 148 0.75 -33.56 -7.64
C ASP A 148 1.13 -32.22 -6.98
N SER A 149 0.49 -31.88 -5.86
CA SER A 149 0.85 -30.69 -5.06
C SER A 149 2.24 -30.84 -4.43
N PHE A 150 2.60 -32.04 -3.96
CA PHE A 150 3.90 -32.30 -3.35
C PHE A 150 5.04 -32.26 -4.37
N LYS A 151 4.83 -32.74 -5.60
CA LYS A 151 5.81 -32.59 -6.69
C LYS A 151 6.17 -31.13 -6.95
N ILE A 152 5.18 -30.24 -6.91
CA ILE A 152 5.40 -28.79 -7.06
C ILE A 152 6.25 -28.26 -5.91
N LEU A 153 5.89 -28.58 -4.66
CA LEU A 153 6.62 -28.13 -3.47
C LEU A 153 8.06 -28.65 -3.44
N GLN A 154 8.29 -29.92 -3.78
CA GLN A 154 9.62 -30.53 -3.83
C GLN A 154 10.50 -29.87 -4.89
N LYS A 155 9.94 -29.54 -6.06
CA LYS A 155 10.66 -28.81 -7.12
C LYS A 155 11.16 -27.45 -6.62
N PHE A 156 10.35 -26.73 -5.83
CA PHE A 156 10.79 -25.46 -5.24
C PHE A 156 11.79 -25.65 -4.10
N SER A 157 11.63 -26.68 -3.27
CA SER A 157 12.59 -26.98 -2.19
C SER A 157 13.99 -27.33 -2.71
N ILE A 158 14.10 -27.95 -3.88
CA ILE A 158 15.39 -28.34 -4.49
C ILE A 158 16.07 -27.15 -5.19
N ASN A 159 15.29 -26.28 -5.83
CA ASN A 159 15.83 -25.16 -6.61
C ASN A 159 16.14 -23.92 -5.75
N ASN A 160 15.65 -23.86 -4.52
CA ASN A 160 15.73 -22.69 -3.65
C ASN A 160 16.78 -22.86 -2.53
N LYS A 161 18.02 -23.18 -2.89
CA LYS A 161 19.15 -22.57 -2.16
C LYS A 161 19.19 -21.09 -2.52
N PHE A 162 18.19 -20.34 -2.06
CA PHE A 162 18.29 -18.89 -2.10
C PHE A 162 19.31 -18.52 -1.02
N GLU A 163 20.53 -18.21 -1.44
CA GLU A 163 21.29 -17.21 -0.73
C GLU A 163 20.42 -15.96 -0.76
N ILE A 164 19.72 -15.71 0.34
CA ILE A 164 19.22 -14.40 0.65
C ILE A 164 20.50 -13.61 0.91
N GLU A 165 21.13 -13.06 -0.13
CA GLU A 165 21.95 -11.88 0.06
C GLU A 165 21.03 -10.92 0.80
N ASN A 166 21.38 -10.62 2.05
CA ASN A 166 20.70 -9.62 2.86
C ASN A 166 20.99 -8.25 2.23
N ASP A 167 20.42 -7.96 1.07
CA ASP A 167 20.30 -6.61 0.53
C ASP A 167 19.30 -5.76 1.36
N PHE A 168 18.81 -6.29 2.49
CA PHE A 168 18.19 -5.50 3.55
C PHE A 168 19.17 -4.52 4.20
N ASP A 169 20.49 -4.69 4.01
CA ASP A 169 21.50 -3.71 4.44
C ASP A 169 21.57 -2.47 3.52
N LEU A 170 20.75 -2.40 2.46
CA LEU A 170 20.64 -1.24 1.54
C LEU A 170 19.36 -0.41 1.72
N LEU A 171 18.54 -0.69 2.75
CA LEU A 171 17.48 0.20 3.22
C LEU A 171 17.78 0.61 4.66
N ASP A 172 18.90 1.32 4.79
CA ASP A 172 19.25 2.29 5.81
C ASP A 172 18.38 2.31 7.08
N GLU A 173 18.99 1.83 8.17
CA GLU A 173 18.77 2.33 9.52
C GLU A 173 19.00 3.87 9.64
N CYS A 174 19.43 4.55 8.57
CA CYS A 174 19.80 5.97 8.54
C CYS A 174 18.62 6.98 8.51
N GLU A 175 17.40 6.63 8.09
CA GLU A 175 16.29 7.63 8.09
C GLU A 175 15.55 7.77 9.43
N ILE A 176 15.70 6.81 10.35
CA ILE A 176 15.00 6.83 11.65
C ILE A 176 15.75 7.67 12.71
N LEU A 177 17.03 8.00 12.52
CA LEU A 177 17.82 8.72 13.53
C LEU A 177 18.41 10.09 13.07
N LEU A 178 18.50 10.39 11.77
CA LEU A 178 19.16 11.62 11.30
C LEU A 178 18.23 12.82 11.01
N LEU A 179 16.91 12.63 10.83
CA LEU A 179 15.99 13.76 10.69
C LEU A 179 15.58 14.40 12.03
N TYR A 180 15.88 13.73 13.16
CA TYR A 180 15.56 14.24 14.49
C TYR A 180 16.58 15.26 15.04
N ASN A 181 17.73 15.51 14.37
CA ASN A 181 18.82 16.29 15.00
C ASN A 181 19.61 17.30 14.14
N THR A 182 19.30 17.55 12.86
CA THR A 182 20.12 18.49 12.05
C THR A 182 19.38 19.64 11.34
N ASN A 183 18.05 19.65 11.26
CA ASN A 183 17.32 20.76 10.61
C ASN A 183 16.80 21.86 11.55
N VAL A 184 17.21 21.87 12.82
CA VAL A 184 16.89 22.95 13.79
C VAL A 184 17.99 24.04 13.86
N GLN A 185 19.10 23.93 13.11
CA GLN A 185 20.23 24.90 13.22
C GLN A 185 20.69 25.59 11.92
N LYS A 186 19.93 25.56 10.82
CA LYS A 186 20.34 26.26 9.57
C LYS A 186 19.32 27.21 8.94
N ILE A 187 18.31 27.66 9.70
CA ILE A 187 17.48 28.81 9.32
C ILE A 187 17.35 29.75 10.54
N LEU A 188 18.50 30.30 10.95
CA LEU A 188 18.68 31.74 11.17
C LEU A 188 19.60 32.22 10.03
#